data_AF-A0A645G0D9-F1
#
_entry.id   AF-A0A645G0D9-F1
#
_cell.length_a   1.000
_cell.length_b   1.000
_cell.length_c   1.000
_cell.angle_alpha   90.00
_cell.angle_beta   90.00
_cell.angle_gamma   90.00
#
_symmetry.space_group_name_H-M   'P 1'
#
loop_
_entity.id
_entity.type
_entity.pdbx_description
1 polymer ?
#
loop_
_entity_poly.entity_id
_entity_poly.type
_entity_poly.pdbx_seq_one_letter_code
_entity_poly.pdbx_strand_id
1 'polypeptide(L)' 'MVLIADGSIAIDIVQQLNRNEKYKNAAIIGEVIEGHKKVVLENSHGGKHVLRELEGVMLPRIC' A
#
# COMPACT_ATOMS: atom_id res chain seq x y z
N MET A 1 -5.73 5.83 -4.15
CA MET A 1 -6.62 4.68 -3.96
C MET A 1 -5.79 3.53 -3.44
N VAL A 2 -6.31 2.74 -2.50
CA VAL A 2 -5.68 1.51 -2.00
C VAL A 2 -6.63 0.35 -2.32
N LEU A 3 -6.08 -0.76 -2.80
CA LEU A 3 -6.82 -1.97 -3.15
C LEU A 3 -6.25 -3.15 -2.37
N ILE A 4 -7.13 -4.05 -1.94
CA ILE A 4 -6.78 -5.34 -1.34
C ILE A 4 -7.44 -6.40 -2.22
N ALA A 5 -6.65 -7.37 -2.68
CA ALA A 5 -7.09 -8.41 -3.60
C ALA A 5 -6.43 -9.74 -3.25
N ASP A 6 -6.95 -10.81 -3.85
CA ASP A 6 -6.29 -12.12 -3.79
C ASP A 6 -4.91 -12.06 -4.44
N GLY A 7 -3.91 -12.66 -3.79
CA GLY A 7 -2.52 -12.63 -4.24
C GLY A 7 -2.31 -13.26 -5.61
N SER A 8 -3.14 -14.24 -5.98
CA SER A 8 -3.05 -14.94 -7.27
C SER A 8 -3.36 -14.04 -8.48
N ILE A 9 -4.09 -12.93 -8.28
CA ILE A 9 -4.49 -12.00 -9.35
C ILE A 9 -3.86 -10.61 -9.22
N ALA A 10 -3.01 -10.38 -8.21
CA ALA A 10 -2.47 -9.05 -7.90
C ALA A 10 -1.67 -8.44 -9.07
N ILE A 11 -0.87 -9.26 -9.77
CA ILE A 11 -0.08 -8.84 -10.92
C ILE A 11 -1.00 -8.43 -12.09
N ASP A 12 -2.02 -9.23 -12.40
CA ASP A 12 -2.95 -8.95 -13.49
C ASP A 12 -3.71 -7.64 -13.27
N ILE A 13 -4.14 -7.38 -12.03
CA ILE A 13 -4.80 -6.14 -11.64
C ILE A 13 -3.87 -4.94 -11.92
N VAL A 14 -2.62 -4.99 -11.44
CA VAL A 14 -1.67 -3.87 -11.64
C VAL A 14 -1.37 -3.67 -13.12
N GLN A 15 -1.21 -4.73 -13.90
CA GLN A 15 -1.00 -4.62 -15.34
C GLN A 15 -2.19 -3.99 -16.06
N GLN A 16 -3.43 -4.32 -15.66
CA GLN A 16 -4.63 -3.69 -16.21
C GLN A 16 -4.73 -2.21 -15.82
N LEU A 17 -4.45 -1.87 -14.55
CA LEU A 17 -4.45 -0.49 -14.07
C LEU A 17 -3.41 0.36 -14.83
N ASN A 18 -2.21 -0.16 -15.03
CA ASN A 18 -1.14 0.58 -15.69
C ASN A 18 -1.42 0.91 -17.16
N ARG A 19 -2.41 0.28 -17.81
CA ARG A 19 -2.88 0.65 -19.16
C ARG A 19 -3.65 1.96 -19.19
N ASN A 20 -4.18 2.40 -18.04
CA ASN A 20 -4.88 3.66 -17.92
C ASN A 20 -3.90 4.74 -17.46
N GLU A 21 -3.83 5.86 -18.18
CA GLU A 21 -2.92 6.97 -17.86
C GLU A 21 -3.05 7.48 -16.42
N LYS A 22 -4.27 7.46 -15.86
CA LYS A 22 -4.56 7.87 -14.48
C LYS A 22 -3.92 6.96 -13.43
N TYR A 23 -3.63 5.70 -13.78
CA TYR A 23 -3.13 4.68 -12.87
C TYR A 23 -1.81 4.06 -13.33
N LYS A 24 -1.06 4.71 -14.23
CA LYS A 24 0.20 4.23 -14.82
C LYS A 24 1.32 3.85 -13.84
N ASN A 25 1.20 4.30 -12.60
CA ASN A 25 2.16 4.07 -11.51
C ASN A 25 1.59 3.12 -10.45
N ALA A 26 0.57 2.32 -10.78
CA ALA A 26 0.04 1.32 -9.85
C ALA A 26 1.13 0.29 -9.53
N ALA A 27 1.22 -0.08 -8.26
CA ALA A 27 2.22 -1.01 -7.77
C ALA A 27 1.64 -1.86 -6.63
N ILE A 28 2.14 -3.09 -6.51
CA ILE A 28 1.96 -3.91 -5.32
C ILE A 28 2.92 -3.37 -4.26
N ILE A 29 2.39 -2.94 -3.12
CA ILE A 29 3.17 -2.29 -2.05
C ILE A 29 3.27 -3.12 -0.76
N GLY A 30 2.70 -4.33 -0.75
CA GLY A 30 2.72 -5.22 0.39
C GLY A 30 1.74 -6.37 0.26
N GLU A 31 1.65 -7.15 1.33
CA GLU A 31 0.79 -8.33 1.44
C GLU A 31 0.10 -8.37 2.82
N VAL A 32 -1.02 -9.09 2.90
CA VAL A 32 -1.70 -9.35 4.17
C VAL A 32 -1.19 -10.67 4.73
N ILE A 33 -0.63 -10.62 5.93
CA ILE A 33 -0.15 -11.80 6.65
C ILE A 33 -0.99 -12.04 7.90
N GLU A 34 -1.05 -13.30 8.34
CA GLU A 34 -1.63 -13.63 9.64
C GLU A 34 -0.75 -13.09 10.79
N GLY A 35 -1.39 -12.78 11.93
CA GLY A 35 -0.71 -12.31 13.13
C GLY A 35 -1.34 -11.04 13.69
N HIS A 36 -0.52 -9.99 13.84
CA HIS A 36 -0.96 -8.77 14.52
C HIS A 36 -1.68 -7.81 13.58
N LYS A 37 -2.70 -7.11 14.10
CA LYS A 37 -3.44 -6.04 13.41
C LYS A 37 -2.62 -4.74 13.33
N LYS A 38 -1.44 -4.79 12.70
CA LYS A 38 -0.51 -3.67 12.56
C LYS A 38 0.07 -3.64 11.15
N VAL A 39 0.36 -2.45 10.64
CA VAL A 39 1.10 -2.28 9.38
C VAL A 39 2.59 -2.22 9.69
N VAL A 40 3.37 -3.05 9.01
CA VAL A 40 4.84 -3.05 9.11
C VAL A 40 5.41 -2.53 7.81
N LEU A 41 6.27 -1.53 7.90
CA LEU A 41 6.99 -0.98 6.77
C LEU A 41 8.41 -1.57 6.74
N GLU A 42 8.74 -2.21 5.63
CA GLU A 42 10.09 -2.68 5.35
C GLU A 42 10.83 -1.65 4.51
N ASN A 43 12.02 -1.25 4.93
CA ASN A 43 12.86 -0.32 4.19
C ASN A 43 13.69 -1.07 3.12
N SER A 44 14.39 -0.31 2.28
CA SER A 44 15.22 -0.86 1.19
C SER A 44 16.39 -1.75 1.65
N HIS A 45 16.72 -1.76 2.94
CA HIS A 45 17.78 -2.56 3.55
C HIS A 45 17.22 -3.71 4.43
N GLY A 46 15.91 -3.97 4.38
CA GLY A 46 15.24 -5.03 5.14
C GLY A 46 14.90 -4.69 6.59
N GLY A 47 15.13 -3.45 7.03
CA GLY A 47 14.74 -2.97 8.36
C GLY A 47 13.22 -2.82 8.47
N LYS A 48 12.63 -3.31 9.58
CA LYS A 48 11.18 -3.35 9.79
C LYS A 48 10.74 -2.40 10.91
N HIS A 49 9.74 -1.57 10.64
CA HIS A 49 9.17 -0.64 11.61
C HIS A 49 7.64 -0.69 11.57
N VAL A 50 7.00 -0.55 12.74
CA VAL A 50 5.53 -0.43 12.81
C VAL A 50 5.11 0.95 12.35
N LEU A 51 4.29 1.02 11.30
CA LEU A 51 3.67 2.26 10.86
C LEU A 51 2.56 2.64 11.85
N ARG A 52 2.70 3.80 12.48
CA ARG A 52 1.72 4.32 13.44
C ARG A 52 0.70 5.19 12.71
N GLU A 53 -0.52 5.14 13.21
CA GLU A 53 -1.52 6.14 12.84
C GLU A 53 -1.06 7.51 13.34
N LEU A 54 -1.35 8.55 12.55
CA LEU A 54 -1.11 9.92 12.96
C LEU A 54 -2.09 10.29 14.08
N GLU A 55 -1.60 10.98 15.12
CA GLU A 55 -2.45 11.46 16.21
C GLU A 55 -3.42 12.58 15.78
N GLY A 56 -3.30 13.08 14.54
CA GLY A 56 -4.19 14.06 13.95
C GLY A 56 -3.79 14.44 12.52
N VAL A 57 -4.54 15.35 11.91
CA VAL A 57 -4.22 15.90 10.59
C VAL A 57 -3.06 16.89 10.73
N MET A 58 -1.93 16.63 10.06
CA MET A 58 -0.75 17.50 10.15
C MET A 58 -0.91 18.84 9.42
N LEU A 59 -1.78 18.92 8.41
CA LEU A 59 -1.95 20.10 7.56
C LEU A 59 -3.42 20.55 7.53
N PRO A 60 -3.75 21.74 8.07
CA PRO A 60 -5.13 22.23 8.07
C PRO A 60 -5.59 22.59 6.64
N ARG A 61 -6.84 22.21 6.30
CA ARG A 61 -7.49 22.45 4.99
C ARG A 61 -6.80 21.77 3.79
N ILE A 62 -6.34 20.53 3.97
CA ILE A 62 -5.68 19.75 2.91
C ILE A 62 -6.63 19.02 1.96
N CYS A 63 -7.91 18.92 2.33
CA CYS A 63 -8.92 18.23 1.53
C CYS A 63 -9.62 19.17 0.55
#